data_AF-A0A934YPK0-F1
#
_entry.id   AF-A0A934YPK0-F1
#
_cell.length_a   1.000
_cell.length_b   1.000
_cell.length_c   1.000
_cell.angle_alpha   90.00
_cell.angle_beta   90.00
_cell.angle_gamma   90.00
#
_symmetry.space_group_name_H-M   'P 1'
#
loop_
_entity.id
_entity.type
_entity.pdbx_description
1 polymer ?
#
loop_
_entity_poly.entity_id
_entity_poly.type
_entity_poly.pdbx_seq_one_letter_code
_entity_poly.pdbx_strand_id
1 'polypeptide(L)'
;MDTSLVPEIGSVPPSLRSFRLTWAESIVRSASQEPALTAAFAAKHARLLHFVDVRDAAELSGPMGRVPGSFSVCPEDLGQVVEALDRDDPVLLVDRANERAPALAKALEGRGMRFVAYMWGGISEWRSRGYATTRALPLRLGKIARIAPHFEAERRRLSLEDIREHLGDPRAIHRQKLGALLMGGHLSCVDGRDHGALWGTPGGDGGEILLALSALESLRKRAMTEAEVGAVLEARLDDFGACGLHTDTTAGNRTIAAARAHPDLARHVEGISETWEWRRFFTAPPPEAVPHLLDMLSTPELLGCGHLKLSMLHADDYGTRRDLVRAFLRTFFSARWSGSTEALYAALPGGHVEGAVLRVRLDDALGPFSQVPLISPSPTGRRCSWPTPRSPSRRAASP
;
A
#
# COMPACT_ATOMS: atom_id res chain seq x y z
N MET A 1 26.29 -17.65 -7.41
CA MET A 1 25.14 -17.53 -6.49
C MET A 1 24.70 -16.08 -6.53
N ASP A 2 23.46 -15.80 -6.91
CA ASP A 2 22.92 -14.44 -6.98
C ASP A 2 22.94 -13.79 -5.58
N THR A 3 23.80 -12.78 -5.42
CA THR A 3 23.99 -12.02 -4.18
C THR A 3 22.98 -10.89 -4.05
N SER A 4 22.26 -10.53 -5.12
CA SER A 4 21.34 -9.40 -5.11
C SER A 4 20.06 -9.72 -4.35
N LEU A 5 19.68 -8.87 -3.39
CA LEU A 5 18.36 -8.95 -2.72
C LEU A 5 17.22 -8.79 -3.74
N VAL A 6 17.49 -8.04 -4.81
CA VAL A 6 16.53 -7.81 -5.89
C VAL A 6 16.93 -8.66 -7.09
N PRO A 7 16.16 -9.71 -7.41
CA PRO A 7 16.48 -10.58 -8.55
C PRO A 7 16.35 -9.83 -9.88
N GLU A 8 17.01 -10.33 -10.92
CA GLU A 8 16.96 -9.76 -12.28
C GLU A 8 15.52 -9.65 -12.82
N ILE A 9 15.27 -8.67 -13.67
CA ILE A 9 13.95 -8.47 -14.31
C ILE A 9 13.57 -9.75 -15.06
N GLY A 10 12.37 -10.28 -14.79
CA GLY A 10 11.84 -11.48 -15.45
C GLY A 10 12.28 -12.81 -14.83
N SER A 11 13.23 -12.82 -13.89
CA SER A 11 13.69 -14.06 -13.23
C SER A 11 12.74 -14.59 -12.16
N VAL A 12 11.82 -13.74 -11.65
CA VAL A 12 10.78 -14.10 -10.67
C VAL A 12 9.47 -13.37 -11.02
N PRO A 13 8.31 -13.79 -10.47
CA PRO A 13 7.05 -13.09 -10.67
C PRO A 13 7.14 -11.59 -10.35
N PRO A 14 6.52 -10.70 -11.15
CA PRO A 14 6.62 -9.24 -10.96
C PRO A 14 6.22 -8.76 -9.57
N SER A 15 5.20 -9.37 -8.96
CA SER A 15 4.76 -9.02 -7.60
C SER A 15 5.79 -9.38 -6.53
N LEU A 16 6.47 -10.54 -6.65
CA LEU A 16 7.56 -10.90 -5.75
C LEU A 16 8.75 -9.95 -5.90
N ARG A 17 9.15 -9.65 -7.14
CA ARG A 17 10.24 -8.70 -7.39
C ARG A 17 9.91 -7.31 -6.84
N SER A 18 8.69 -6.83 -7.06
CA SER A 18 8.23 -5.55 -6.54
C SER A 18 8.25 -5.50 -5.01
N PHE A 19 7.81 -6.57 -4.33
CA PHE A 19 7.90 -6.67 -2.88
C PHE A 19 9.36 -6.59 -2.40
N ARG A 20 10.29 -7.33 -3.04
CA ARG A 20 11.72 -7.30 -2.67
C ARG A 20 12.35 -5.93 -2.88
N LEU A 21 12.01 -5.24 -3.97
CA LEU A 21 12.40 -3.84 -4.19
C LEU A 21 11.87 -2.93 -3.08
N THR A 22 10.59 -3.02 -2.77
CA THR A 22 9.95 -2.21 -1.73
C THR A 22 10.55 -2.49 -0.35
N TRP A 23 10.88 -3.74 -0.03
CA TRP A 23 11.63 -4.10 1.18
C TRP A 23 12.99 -3.41 1.21
N ALA A 24 13.78 -3.54 0.13
CA ALA A 24 15.13 -2.98 0.06
C ALA A 24 15.15 -1.44 0.15
N GLU A 25 14.13 -0.75 -0.38
CA GLU A 25 13.98 0.70 -0.28
C GLU A 25 13.47 1.16 1.09
N SER A 26 12.67 0.31 1.78
CA SER A 26 12.02 0.69 3.05
C SER A 26 12.85 0.37 4.28
N ILE A 27 13.87 -0.49 4.14
CA ILE A 27 14.69 -0.91 5.27
C ILE A 27 15.55 0.26 5.75
N VAL A 28 15.51 0.51 7.05
CA VAL A 28 16.35 1.51 7.72
C VAL A 28 17.36 0.76 8.58
N ARG A 29 18.61 1.21 8.61
CA ARG A 29 19.61 0.68 9.54
C ARG A 29 19.79 1.64 10.70
N SER A 30 19.78 1.10 11.92
CA SER A 30 20.15 1.84 13.13
C SER A 30 21.63 2.25 13.09
N ALA A 31 22.07 3.03 14.08
CA ALA A 31 23.49 3.34 14.27
C ALA A 31 24.36 2.08 14.44
N SER A 32 23.84 1.05 15.10
CA SER A 32 24.50 -0.24 15.29
C SER A 32 24.25 -1.23 14.12
N GLN A 33 23.74 -0.74 12.99
CA GLN A 33 23.48 -1.50 11.76
C GLN A 33 22.38 -2.57 11.87
N GLU A 34 21.51 -2.52 12.88
CA GLU A 34 20.36 -3.40 12.96
C GLU A 34 19.32 -3.04 11.87
N PRO A 35 18.81 -4.03 11.10
CA PRO A 35 17.80 -3.79 10.07
C PRO A 35 16.41 -3.55 10.67
N ALA A 36 15.76 -2.44 10.31
CA ALA A 36 14.47 -2.01 10.84
C ALA A 36 13.45 -1.72 9.73
N LEU A 37 12.17 -1.98 10.02
CA LEU A 37 11.03 -1.58 9.20
C LEU A 37 9.97 -0.91 10.08
N THR A 38 9.15 -0.03 9.50
CA THR A 38 8.12 0.70 10.24
C THR A 38 6.87 -0.17 10.50
N ALA A 39 6.09 0.15 11.53
CA ALA A 39 4.80 -0.49 11.77
C ALA A 39 3.81 -0.30 10.60
N ALA A 40 3.90 0.82 9.87
CA ALA A 40 3.09 1.06 8.66
C ALA A 40 3.47 0.09 7.53
N PHE A 41 4.77 -0.13 7.29
CA PHE A 41 5.23 -1.14 6.35
C PHE A 41 4.73 -2.53 6.75
N ALA A 42 4.84 -2.86 8.04
CA ALA A 42 4.42 -4.15 8.58
C ALA A 42 2.93 -4.41 8.36
N ALA A 43 2.07 -3.44 8.67
CA ALA A 43 0.62 -3.53 8.45
C ALA A 43 0.28 -3.64 6.95
N LYS A 44 0.99 -2.90 6.09
CA LYS A 44 0.80 -2.94 4.64
C LYS A 44 1.29 -4.25 4.00
N HIS A 45 2.20 -5.00 4.61
CA HIS A 45 2.73 -6.23 4.01
C HIS A 45 2.47 -7.48 4.83
N ALA A 46 1.61 -7.41 5.84
CA ALA A 46 1.45 -8.46 6.84
C ALA A 46 1.22 -9.88 6.30
N ARG A 47 0.53 -10.02 5.16
CA ARG A 47 0.34 -11.31 4.48
C ARG A 47 1.62 -11.93 3.93
N LEU A 48 2.61 -11.11 3.67
CA LEU A 48 3.91 -11.49 3.12
C LEU A 48 4.96 -11.68 4.23
N LEU A 49 4.64 -11.35 5.48
CA LEU A 49 5.59 -11.32 6.59
C LEU A 49 5.34 -12.44 7.60
N HIS A 50 6.42 -13.07 8.04
CA HIS A 50 6.44 -13.86 9.26
C HIS A 50 6.68 -12.93 10.44
N PHE A 51 5.60 -12.54 11.13
CA PHE A 51 5.73 -11.84 12.41
C PHE A 51 6.20 -12.82 13.49
N VAL A 52 7.40 -12.59 14.03
CA VAL A 52 7.95 -13.38 15.13
C VAL A 52 8.03 -12.48 16.36
N ASP A 53 7.11 -12.70 17.29
CA ASP A 53 7.05 -11.98 18.56
C ASP A 53 7.99 -12.64 19.57
N VAL A 54 9.01 -11.90 19.97
CA VAL A 54 10.10 -12.39 20.85
C VAL A 54 9.86 -12.04 22.32
N ARG A 55 8.63 -11.60 22.64
CA ARG A 55 8.19 -11.34 24.01
C ARG A 55 7.84 -12.62 24.74
N ASP A 56 7.87 -12.55 26.07
CA ASP A 56 7.51 -13.68 26.91
C ASP A 56 5.99 -13.96 26.88
N ALA A 57 5.58 -15.13 27.35
CA ALA A 57 4.18 -15.54 27.34
C ALA A 57 3.25 -14.62 28.17
N ALA A 58 3.76 -14.01 29.24
CA ALA A 58 2.99 -13.08 30.07
C ALA A 58 2.76 -11.75 29.34
N GLU A 59 3.75 -11.25 28.61
CA GLU A 59 3.63 -10.06 27.77
C GLU A 59 2.67 -10.26 26.59
N LEU A 60 2.70 -11.45 25.96
CA LEU A 60 1.84 -11.80 24.83
C LEU A 60 0.36 -11.94 25.21
N SER A 61 0.10 -12.42 26.41
CA SER A 61 -1.25 -12.55 26.99
C SER A 61 -1.70 -11.29 27.73
N GLY A 62 -0.75 -10.40 28.04
CA GLY A 62 -0.95 -9.17 28.80
C GLY A 62 -1.71 -8.05 28.07
N PRO A 63 -1.78 -6.85 28.68
CA PRO A 63 -2.63 -5.75 28.22
C PRO A 63 -2.23 -5.20 26.85
N MET A 64 -0.97 -5.39 26.45
CA MET A 64 -0.48 -4.97 25.13
C MET A 64 -1.05 -5.86 24.00
N GLY A 65 -1.34 -7.14 24.29
CA GLY A 65 -1.68 -8.14 23.29
C GLY A 65 -0.53 -8.36 22.31
N ARG A 66 -0.84 -8.86 21.12
CA ARG A 66 0.14 -9.10 20.04
C ARG A 66 -0.43 -8.79 18.67
N VAL A 67 0.44 -8.73 17.66
CA VAL A 67 0.03 -8.60 16.25
C VAL A 67 -0.79 -9.84 15.85
N PRO A 68 -2.00 -9.68 15.25
CA PRO A 68 -2.77 -10.82 14.75
C PRO A 68 -1.96 -11.68 13.76
N GLY A 69 -1.95 -12.99 14.00
CA GLY A 69 -1.22 -13.94 13.15
C GLY A 69 0.27 -14.09 13.47
N SER A 70 0.80 -13.41 14.50
CA SER A 70 2.20 -13.59 14.92
C SER A 70 2.48 -14.97 15.50
N PHE A 71 3.71 -15.44 15.26
CA PHE A 71 4.33 -16.57 15.93
C PHE A 71 5.04 -16.07 17.19
N SER A 72 5.22 -16.94 18.18
CA SER A 72 5.99 -16.63 19.39
C SER A 72 7.20 -17.54 19.48
N VAL A 73 8.37 -16.92 19.63
CA VAL A 73 9.65 -17.60 19.79
C VAL A 73 10.40 -16.90 20.91
N CYS A 74 10.83 -17.66 21.93
CA CYS A 74 11.66 -17.11 22.99
C CYS A 74 13.00 -16.63 22.39
N PRO A 75 13.60 -15.53 22.89
CA PRO A 75 14.89 -15.03 22.40
C PRO A 75 15.99 -16.10 22.34
N GLU A 76 15.99 -17.03 23.29
CA GLU A 76 16.96 -18.14 23.41
C GLU A 76 16.78 -19.19 22.29
N ASP A 77 15.57 -19.29 21.75
CA ASP A 77 15.15 -20.29 20.77
C ASP A 77 15.17 -19.76 19.31
N LEU A 78 15.91 -18.67 19.06
CA LEU A 78 15.97 -18.03 17.75
C LEU A 78 16.42 -18.97 16.60
N GLY A 79 17.11 -20.07 16.94
CA GLY A 79 17.45 -21.14 15.99
C GLY A 79 16.23 -21.72 15.27
N GLN A 80 15.08 -21.80 15.92
CA GLN A 80 13.84 -22.31 15.33
C GLN A 80 13.38 -21.51 14.10
N VAL A 81 13.73 -20.22 14.01
CA VAL A 81 13.43 -19.40 12.84
C VAL A 81 14.19 -19.90 11.61
N VAL A 82 15.48 -20.18 11.78
CA VAL A 82 16.37 -20.63 10.70
C VAL A 82 16.08 -22.07 10.30
N GLU A 83 15.62 -22.90 11.25
CA GLU A 83 15.21 -24.28 10.98
C GLU A 83 13.87 -24.35 10.22
N ALA A 84 12.95 -23.42 10.49
CA ALA A 84 11.59 -23.46 9.93
C ALA A 84 11.44 -22.71 8.60
N LEU A 85 12.31 -21.73 8.31
CA LEU A 85 12.16 -20.79 7.19
C LEU A 85 13.38 -20.80 6.28
N ASP A 86 13.15 -20.54 4.99
CA ASP A 86 14.23 -20.33 4.04
C ASP A 86 14.87 -18.94 4.25
N ARG A 87 16.14 -18.78 3.84
CA ARG A 87 16.87 -17.51 3.94
C ARG A 87 16.18 -16.30 3.29
N ASP A 88 15.31 -16.57 2.31
CA ASP A 88 14.62 -15.57 1.51
C ASP A 88 13.16 -15.36 1.96
N ASP A 89 12.70 -16.08 2.99
CA ASP A 89 11.38 -15.87 3.60
C ASP A 89 11.41 -14.58 4.46
N PRO A 90 10.45 -13.64 4.29
CA PRO A 90 10.48 -12.37 5.01
C PRO A 90 10.10 -12.54 6.49
N VAL A 91 10.99 -12.12 7.39
CA VAL A 91 10.83 -12.20 8.84
C VAL A 91 10.86 -10.81 9.45
N LEU A 92 9.84 -10.50 10.25
CA LEU A 92 9.79 -9.25 11.02
C LEU A 92 9.70 -9.60 12.51
N LEU A 93 10.76 -9.27 13.25
CA LEU A 93 10.80 -9.46 14.70
C LEU A 93 10.01 -8.36 15.40
N VAL A 94 9.23 -8.74 16.41
CA VAL A 94 8.41 -7.83 17.22
C VAL A 94 8.74 -8.02 18.69
N ASP A 95 9.02 -6.92 19.38
CA ASP A 95 9.10 -6.89 20.83
C ASP A 95 8.19 -5.80 21.41
N ARG A 96 8.46 -5.37 22.65
CA ARG A 96 7.70 -4.31 23.31
C ARG A 96 7.99 -2.93 22.71
N ALA A 97 9.26 -2.55 22.65
CA ALA A 97 9.73 -1.20 22.33
C ALA A 97 11.24 -1.14 21.96
N ASN A 98 11.72 -2.05 21.10
CA ASN A 98 13.12 -2.14 20.63
C ASN A 98 14.14 -2.60 21.68
N GLU A 99 13.74 -3.38 22.68
CA GLU A 99 14.60 -3.87 23.76
C GLU A 99 15.36 -5.15 23.37
N ARG A 100 14.73 -6.03 22.58
CA ARG A 100 15.20 -7.39 22.24
C ARG A 100 15.34 -7.58 20.73
N ALA A 101 14.33 -7.14 19.98
CA ALA A 101 14.22 -7.42 18.56
C ALA A 101 15.39 -6.89 17.70
N PRO A 102 16.01 -5.72 17.99
CA PRO A 102 17.11 -5.22 17.16
C PRO A 102 18.31 -6.17 17.11
N ALA A 103 18.81 -6.58 18.28
CA ALA A 103 19.97 -7.47 18.38
C ALA A 103 19.69 -8.85 17.75
N LEU A 104 18.46 -9.37 17.95
CA LEU A 104 18.04 -10.65 17.37
C LEU A 104 17.91 -10.58 15.85
N ALA A 105 17.43 -9.47 15.29
CA ALA A 105 17.32 -9.29 13.85
C ALA A 105 18.70 -9.29 13.19
N LYS A 106 19.67 -8.59 13.79
CA LYS A 106 21.08 -8.60 13.36
C LYS A 106 21.71 -9.99 13.50
N ALA A 107 21.37 -10.73 14.56
CA ALA A 107 21.84 -12.10 14.74
C ALA A 107 21.30 -13.05 13.65
N LEU A 108 20.02 -12.93 13.28
CA LEU A 108 19.44 -13.69 12.17
C LEU A 108 20.07 -13.31 10.82
N GLU A 109 20.32 -12.01 10.58
CA GLU A 109 21.02 -11.53 9.39
C GLU A 109 22.42 -12.16 9.30
N GLY A 110 23.17 -12.18 10.41
CA GLY A 110 24.47 -12.84 10.52
C GLY A 110 24.45 -14.36 10.34
N ARG A 111 23.29 -15.00 10.53
CA ARG A 111 23.05 -16.43 10.24
C ARG A 111 22.61 -16.69 8.79
N GLY A 112 22.60 -15.65 7.95
CA GLY A 112 22.34 -15.76 6.52
C GLY A 112 20.90 -15.49 6.10
N MET A 113 20.01 -15.10 7.01
CA MET A 113 18.68 -14.61 6.65
C MET A 113 18.80 -13.27 5.91
N ARG A 114 18.19 -13.17 4.74
CA ARG A 114 18.36 -12.01 3.84
C ARG A 114 17.24 -10.98 3.97
N PHE A 115 16.04 -11.45 4.29
CA PHE A 115 14.85 -10.62 4.49
C PHE A 115 14.44 -10.65 5.95
N VAL A 116 15.31 -10.13 6.83
CA VAL A 116 15.04 -10.02 8.26
C VAL A 116 15.17 -8.57 8.72
N ALA A 117 14.21 -8.13 9.53
CA ALA A 117 14.24 -6.84 10.20
C ALA A 117 13.50 -6.92 11.54
N TYR A 118 13.65 -5.91 12.40
CA TYR A 118 12.74 -5.68 13.52
C TYR A 118 11.72 -4.59 13.18
N MET A 119 10.54 -4.64 13.83
CA MET A 119 9.57 -3.57 13.73
C MET A 119 9.97 -2.41 14.64
N TRP A 120 10.31 -1.26 14.04
CA TRP A 120 10.70 -0.07 14.77
C TRP A 120 9.59 0.38 15.74
N GLY A 121 9.96 0.48 17.01
CA GLY A 121 9.08 0.87 18.12
C GLY A 121 8.23 -0.29 18.66
N GLY A 122 8.39 -1.51 18.12
CA GLY A 122 7.72 -2.71 18.57
C GLY A 122 6.18 -2.61 18.58
N ILE A 123 5.55 -3.44 19.42
CA ILE A 123 4.09 -3.43 19.58
C ILE A 123 3.55 -2.11 20.15
N SER A 124 4.40 -1.31 20.80
CA SER A 124 4.03 0.03 21.28
C SER A 124 3.72 0.97 20.13
N GLU A 125 4.58 1.02 19.11
CA GLU A 125 4.37 1.82 17.91
C GLU A 125 3.23 1.28 17.03
N TRP A 126 3.06 -0.03 16.96
CA TRP A 126 1.89 -0.63 16.31
C TRP A 126 0.57 -0.07 16.89
N ARG A 127 0.48 0.01 18.23
CA ARG A 127 -0.69 0.52 18.93
C ARG A 127 -0.82 2.04 18.85
N SER A 128 0.29 2.80 18.86
CA SER A 128 0.29 4.26 18.75
C SER A 128 -0.35 4.70 17.43
N ARG A 129 -0.08 3.96 16.35
CA ARG A 129 -0.70 4.13 15.02
C ARG A 129 -2.15 3.64 14.91
N GLY A 130 -2.72 3.18 16.02
CA GLY A 130 -4.10 2.76 16.11
C GLY A 130 -4.37 1.36 15.54
N TYR A 131 -3.36 0.59 15.15
CA TYR A 131 -3.54 -0.80 14.72
C TYR A 131 -3.96 -1.68 15.90
N ALA A 132 -4.92 -2.57 15.65
CA ALA A 132 -5.44 -3.47 16.67
C ALA A 132 -4.43 -4.57 17.02
N THR A 133 -4.46 -4.97 18.28
CA THR A 133 -3.80 -6.19 18.76
C THR A 133 -4.84 -7.22 19.16
N THR A 134 -4.41 -8.48 19.29
CA THR A 134 -5.28 -9.57 19.73
C THR A 134 -4.76 -10.23 20.99
N ARG A 135 -5.71 -10.71 21.80
CA ARG A 135 -5.51 -11.68 22.88
C ARG A 135 -6.37 -12.93 22.69
N ALA A 136 -7.34 -12.88 21.77
CA ALA A 136 -8.39 -13.88 21.62
C ALA A 136 -7.99 -15.06 20.73
N LEU A 137 -7.03 -14.87 19.84
CA LEU A 137 -6.52 -15.99 19.03
C LEU A 137 -5.64 -16.91 19.88
N PRO A 138 -5.49 -18.21 19.52
CA PRO A 138 -4.52 -19.08 20.18
C PRO A 138 -3.09 -18.55 20.05
N LEU A 139 -2.28 -18.73 21.09
CA LEU A 139 -0.83 -18.46 21.04
C LEU A 139 -0.16 -19.58 20.25
N ARG A 140 0.68 -19.21 19.28
CA ARG A 140 1.49 -20.15 18.48
C ARG A 140 2.92 -20.18 19.06
N LEU A 141 3.06 -20.86 20.20
CA LEU A 141 4.35 -20.98 20.90
C LEU A 141 5.26 -21.98 20.17
N GLY A 142 6.49 -21.56 19.84
CA GLY A 142 7.56 -22.43 19.36
C GLY A 142 7.27 -23.17 18.04
N LYS A 143 6.26 -22.73 17.28
CA LYS A 143 5.83 -23.34 16.02
C LYS A 143 5.70 -22.28 14.96
N ILE A 144 6.82 -21.97 14.31
CA ILE A 144 6.81 -21.15 13.10
C ILE A 144 6.27 -22.01 11.96
N ALA A 145 5.22 -21.52 11.31
CA ALA A 145 4.72 -22.11 10.08
C ALA A 145 5.15 -21.24 8.91
N ARG A 146 5.69 -21.87 7.87
CA ARG A 146 6.05 -21.17 6.64
C ARG A 146 4.80 -20.60 5.98
N ILE A 147 4.93 -19.36 5.53
CA ILE A 147 3.95 -18.64 4.75
C ILE A 147 4.40 -18.73 3.29
N ALA A 148 3.57 -19.30 2.44
CA ALA A 148 3.79 -19.34 1.00
C ALA A 148 2.87 -18.32 0.31
N PRO A 149 3.28 -17.04 0.20
CA PRO A 149 2.51 -16.07 -0.56
C PRO A 149 2.50 -16.47 -2.04
N HIS A 150 1.31 -16.54 -2.62
CA HIS A 150 1.16 -16.81 -4.04
C HIS A 150 1.15 -15.48 -4.79
N PHE A 151 2.18 -15.26 -5.61
CA PHE A 151 2.42 -14.01 -6.34
C PHE A 151 1.91 -14.04 -7.78
N GLU A 152 1.65 -15.22 -8.31
CA GLU A 152 0.92 -15.39 -9.55
C GLU A 152 -0.56 -15.18 -9.27
N ALA A 153 -1.34 -14.78 -10.26
CA ALA A 153 -2.72 -14.44 -10.02
C ALA A 153 -3.54 -14.93 -11.21
N GLU A 154 -4.49 -15.83 -10.93
CA GLU A 154 -5.35 -16.40 -11.96
C GLU A 154 -6.68 -15.66 -12.01
N ARG A 155 -7.11 -15.32 -13.23
CA ARG A 155 -8.40 -14.68 -13.45
C ARG A 155 -9.51 -15.72 -13.32
N ARG A 156 -10.14 -15.78 -12.15
CA ARG A 156 -11.34 -16.59 -11.92
C ARG A 156 -12.31 -15.92 -10.96
N ARG A 157 -13.59 -16.24 -11.08
CA ARG A 157 -14.59 -15.83 -10.09
C ARG A 157 -14.30 -16.50 -8.75
N LEU A 158 -14.43 -15.74 -7.67
CA LEU A 158 -14.27 -16.27 -6.31
C LEU A 158 -15.63 -16.72 -5.77
N SER A 159 -15.63 -17.91 -5.16
CA SER A 159 -16.77 -18.43 -4.41
C SER A 159 -16.89 -17.77 -3.03
N LEU A 160 -18.02 -17.96 -2.37
CA LEU A 160 -18.19 -17.55 -0.98
C LEU A 160 -17.25 -18.29 -0.03
N GLU A 161 -16.89 -19.53 -0.34
CA GLU A 161 -15.93 -20.32 0.44
C GLU A 161 -14.53 -19.71 0.34
N ASP A 162 -14.09 -19.34 -0.87
CA ASP A 162 -12.82 -18.66 -1.10
C ASP A 162 -12.74 -17.34 -0.28
N ILE A 163 -13.85 -16.60 -0.23
CA ILE A 163 -13.93 -15.35 0.56
C ILE A 163 -13.88 -15.67 2.06
N ARG A 164 -14.55 -16.72 2.53
CA ARG A 164 -14.53 -17.10 3.95
C ARG A 164 -13.15 -17.57 4.39
N GLU A 165 -12.47 -18.37 3.58
CA GLU A 165 -11.10 -18.81 3.84
C GLU A 165 -10.17 -17.60 3.93
N HIS A 166 -10.30 -16.65 3.00
CA HIS A 166 -9.54 -15.40 2.99
C HIS A 166 -9.74 -14.58 4.27
N LEU A 167 -10.99 -14.35 4.64
CA LEU A 167 -11.35 -13.57 5.83
C LEU A 167 -11.04 -14.32 7.14
N GLY A 168 -10.90 -15.65 7.09
CA GLY A 168 -10.48 -16.48 8.21
C GLY A 168 -9.00 -16.36 8.54
N ASP A 169 -8.16 -15.91 7.61
CA ASP A 169 -6.74 -15.69 7.86
C ASP A 169 -6.52 -14.40 8.69
N PRO A 170 -5.98 -14.49 9.92
CA PRO A 170 -5.79 -13.32 10.79
C PRO A 170 -4.79 -12.30 10.24
N ARG A 171 -4.03 -12.61 9.18
CA ARG A 171 -3.13 -11.69 8.47
C ARG A 171 -3.82 -11.00 7.29
N ALA A 172 -4.98 -11.49 6.87
CA ALA A 172 -5.76 -10.90 5.80
C ALA A 172 -6.54 -9.67 6.27
N ILE A 173 -6.88 -9.62 7.55
CA ILE A 173 -7.70 -8.57 8.16
C ILE A 173 -6.89 -7.89 9.24
N HIS A 174 -6.70 -6.59 9.08
CA HIS A 174 -6.27 -5.71 10.16
C HIS A 174 -7.43 -4.86 10.62
N ARG A 175 -7.38 -4.40 11.86
CA ARG A 175 -8.29 -3.38 12.33
C ARG A 175 -7.46 -2.16 12.71
N GLN A 176 -7.95 -0.99 12.36
CA GLN A 176 -7.34 0.28 12.76
C GLN A 176 -8.41 1.20 13.33
N LYS A 177 -8.02 2.02 14.31
CA LYS A 177 -8.89 3.11 14.77
C LYS A 177 -9.19 4.05 13.61
N LEU A 178 -10.47 4.38 13.40
CA LEU A 178 -10.91 5.26 12.32
C LEU A 178 -10.19 6.62 12.34
N GLY A 179 -10.02 7.24 13.52
CA GLY A 179 -9.31 8.51 13.63
C GLY A 179 -7.85 8.42 13.18
N ALA A 180 -7.16 7.32 13.50
CA ALA A 180 -5.78 7.11 13.06
C ALA A 180 -5.70 6.85 11.55
N LEU A 181 -6.70 6.14 11.00
CA LEU A 181 -6.81 5.91 9.56
C LEU A 181 -7.08 7.22 8.79
N LEU A 182 -7.89 8.13 9.33
CA LEU A 182 -8.19 9.41 8.68
C LEU A 182 -7.02 10.41 8.77
N MET A 183 -6.28 10.43 9.88
CA MET A 183 -5.19 11.38 10.12
C MET A 183 -3.83 10.96 9.55
N GLY A 184 -3.62 9.68 9.29
CA GLY A 184 -2.33 9.17 8.81
C GLY A 184 -2.43 8.02 7.81
N GLY A 185 -3.63 7.71 7.34
CA GLY A 185 -3.89 6.70 6.32
C GLY A 185 -4.13 7.34 4.96
N HIS A 186 -3.78 6.59 3.92
CA HIS A 186 -4.15 6.89 2.53
C HIS A 186 -5.38 6.07 2.16
N LEU A 187 -6.35 6.68 1.47
CA LEU A 187 -7.44 5.94 0.88
C LEU A 187 -6.91 5.25 -0.37
N SER A 188 -6.95 3.92 -0.36
CA SER A 188 -6.46 3.15 -1.50
C SER A 188 -7.52 3.08 -2.59
N CYS A 189 -7.09 2.93 -3.83
CA CYS A 189 -8.03 2.60 -4.89
C CYS A 189 -8.60 1.19 -4.69
N VAL A 190 -9.80 0.97 -5.20
CA VAL A 190 -10.43 -0.34 -5.38
C VAL A 190 -9.62 -1.15 -6.39
N ASP A 191 -8.54 -1.78 -5.92
CA ASP A 191 -7.57 -2.46 -6.77
C ASP A 191 -7.12 -3.78 -6.15
N GLY A 192 -7.17 -4.85 -6.93
CA GLY A 192 -6.79 -6.18 -6.50
C GLY A 192 -5.28 -6.37 -6.34
N ARG A 193 -4.47 -5.47 -6.90
CA ARG A 193 -3.03 -5.64 -7.08
C ARG A 193 -2.21 -5.42 -5.83
N ASP A 194 -2.77 -4.70 -4.86
CA ASP A 194 -2.13 -4.48 -3.57
C ASP A 194 -2.10 -5.78 -2.73
N HIS A 195 -1.18 -5.83 -1.78
CA HIS A 195 -1.05 -6.94 -0.83
C HIS A 195 -1.42 -6.51 0.59
N GLY A 196 -1.51 -5.20 0.85
CA GLY A 196 -1.84 -4.67 2.16
C GLY A 196 -3.30 -4.73 2.52
N ALA A 197 -3.58 -4.71 3.82
CA ALA A 197 -4.93 -4.51 4.31
C ALA A 197 -5.32 -3.06 4.08
N LEU A 198 -6.27 -2.82 3.18
CA LEU A 198 -6.60 -1.48 2.74
C LEU A 198 -8.04 -1.11 3.08
N TRP A 199 -8.27 0.20 3.18
CA TRP A 199 -9.59 0.78 3.03
C TRP A 199 -9.66 1.39 1.63
N GLY A 200 -10.52 0.79 0.79
CA GLY A 200 -10.63 1.14 -0.63
C GLY A 200 -11.80 2.08 -0.92
N THR A 201 -11.53 3.17 -1.64
CA THR A 201 -12.56 3.98 -2.31
C THR A 201 -12.32 3.98 -3.83
N PRO A 202 -13.35 4.12 -4.67
CA PRO A 202 -13.16 4.25 -6.11
C PRO A 202 -12.22 5.42 -6.45
N GLY A 203 -11.02 5.10 -6.97
CA GLY A 203 -9.97 6.10 -7.25
C GLY A 203 -9.08 6.49 -6.07
N GLY A 204 -9.31 5.92 -4.87
CA GLY A 204 -8.54 6.24 -3.67
C GLY A 204 -8.67 7.71 -3.27
N ASP A 205 -7.62 8.28 -2.68
CA ASP A 205 -7.57 9.71 -2.34
C ASP A 205 -7.89 10.60 -3.55
N GLY A 206 -7.34 10.26 -4.73
CA GLY A 206 -7.59 11.02 -5.94
C GLY A 206 -9.05 11.02 -6.39
N GLY A 207 -9.73 9.89 -6.25
CA GLY A 207 -11.16 9.79 -6.54
C GLY A 207 -12.02 10.62 -5.59
N GLU A 208 -11.73 10.57 -4.29
CA GLU A 208 -12.46 11.35 -3.28
C GLU A 208 -12.22 12.87 -3.42
N ILE A 209 -10.99 13.28 -3.71
CA ILE A 209 -10.69 14.70 -3.99
C ILE A 209 -11.42 15.15 -5.25
N LEU A 210 -11.41 14.36 -6.32
CA LEU A 210 -12.14 14.69 -7.55
C LEU A 210 -13.65 14.77 -7.33
N LEU A 211 -14.21 13.90 -6.48
CA LEU A 211 -15.62 13.97 -6.10
C LEU A 211 -15.91 15.30 -5.39
N ALA A 212 -15.07 15.70 -4.44
CA ALA A 212 -15.20 16.98 -3.73
C ALA A 212 -15.07 18.18 -4.68
N LEU A 213 -14.06 18.19 -5.55
CA LEU A 213 -13.86 19.23 -6.56
C LEU A 213 -15.04 19.35 -7.53
N SER A 214 -15.58 18.21 -7.99
CA SER A 214 -16.73 18.19 -8.90
C SER A 214 -18.01 18.72 -8.23
N ALA A 215 -18.19 18.40 -6.93
CA ALA A 215 -19.26 18.96 -6.12
C ALA A 215 -19.09 20.49 -5.94
N LEU A 216 -17.87 20.97 -5.72
CA LEU A 216 -17.57 22.40 -5.62
C LEU A 216 -17.86 23.14 -6.94
N GLU A 217 -17.46 22.62 -8.10
CA GLU A 217 -17.85 23.19 -9.40
C GLU A 217 -19.38 23.26 -9.55
N SER A 218 -20.06 22.17 -9.19
CA SER A 218 -21.51 22.06 -9.27
C SER A 218 -22.25 23.06 -8.37
N LEU A 219 -21.71 23.34 -7.17
CA LEU A 219 -22.26 24.33 -6.24
C LEU A 219 -21.97 25.76 -6.69
N ARG A 220 -20.75 26.03 -7.19
CA ARG A 220 -20.31 27.36 -7.64
C ARG A 220 -20.83 27.74 -9.02
N LYS A 221 -21.37 26.77 -9.78
CA LYS A 221 -21.84 26.93 -11.16
C LYS A 221 -20.77 27.47 -12.11
N ARG A 222 -19.51 27.12 -11.85
CA ARG A 222 -18.38 27.44 -12.73
C ARG A 222 -17.27 26.40 -12.60
N ALA A 223 -16.46 26.31 -13.65
CA ALA A 223 -15.22 25.55 -13.62
C ALA A 223 -14.25 26.11 -12.57
N MET A 224 -13.56 25.22 -11.88
CA MET A 224 -12.40 25.53 -11.04
C MET A 224 -11.16 25.70 -11.91
N THR A 225 -10.32 26.66 -11.54
CA THR A 225 -9.00 26.85 -12.16
C THR A 225 -7.98 25.86 -11.56
N GLU A 226 -6.87 25.63 -12.24
CA GLU A 226 -5.78 24.77 -11.73
C GLU A 226 -5.22 25.28 -10.39
N ALA A 227 -5.18 26.61 -10.19
CA ALA A 227 -4.79 27.21 -8.91
C ALA A 227 -5.79 26.90 -7.77
N GLU A 228 -7.09 26.89 -8.06
CA GLU A 228 -8.11 26.52 -7.07
C GLU A 228 -8.08 25.02 -6.74
N VAL A 229 -7.78 24.18 -7.72
CA VAL A 229 -7.53 22.75 -7.51
C VAL A 229 -6.28 22.55 -6.64
N GLY A 230 -5.23 23.33 -6.89
CA GLY A 230 -4.02 23.47 -6.05
C GLY A 230 -4.35 23.73 -4.59
N ALA A 231 -5.08 24.81 -4.31
CA ALA A 231 -5.43 25.18 -2.95
C ALA A 231 -6.22 24.09 -2.19
N VAL A 232 -7.09 23.35 -2.88
CA VAL A 232 -7.82 22.22 -2.27
C VAL A 232 -6.89 21.04 -2.00
N LEU A 233 -5.96 20.72 -2.90
CA LEU A 233 -4.98 19.67 -2.66
C LEU A 233 -4.06 20.04 -1.49
N GLU A 234 -3.55 21.26 -1.45
CA GLU A 234 -2.70 21.76 -0.36
C GLU A 234 -3.42 21.66 0.99
N ALA A 235 -4.65 22.15 1.09
CA ALA A 235 -5.45 22.03 2.31
C ALA A 235 -5.66 20.55 2.73
N ARG A 236 -5.87 19.65 1.76
CA ARG A 236 -5.99 18.21 2.03
C ARG A 236 -4.68 17.62 2.56
N LEU A 237 -3.53 18.03 2.01
CA LEU A 237 -2.21 17.57 2.47
C LEU A 237 -1.92 18.11 3.88
N ASP A 238 -2.17 19.39 4.14
CA ASP A 238 -1.95 20.02 5.45
C ASP A 238 -2.82 19.40 6.56
N ASP A 239 -4.11 19.14 6.28
CA ASP A 239 -5.06 18.68 7.29
C ASP A 239 -4.98 17.17 7.56
N PHE A 240 -4.58 16.37 6.55
CA PHE A 240 -4.67 14.91 6.62
C PHE A 240 -3.38 14.16 6.26
N GLY A 241 -2.32 14.86 5.88
CA GLY A 241 -0.95 14.37 5.81
C GLY A 241 -0.60 13.48 4.62
N ALA A 242 -1.54 13.13 3.73
CA ALA A 242 -1.22 12.40 2.50
C ALA A 242 -2.31 12.46 1.42
N CYS A 243 -1.89 12.37 0.16
CA CYS A 243 -2.73 12.03 -0.98
C CYS A 243 -2.02 10.94 -1.79
N GLY A 244 -2.60 9.74 -1.86
CA GLY A 244 -2.07 8.62 -2.62
C GLY A 244 -2.69 8.48 -4.01
N LEU A 245 -1.86 8.51 -5.05
CA LEU A 245 -2.19 8.00 -6.37
C LEU A 245 -1.40 6.73 -6.68
N HIS A 246 -1.89 5.95 -7.63
CA HIS A 246 -1.16 4.78 -8.10
C HIS A 246 -1.18 4.67 -9.63
N THR A 247 -0.21 3.91 -10.12
CA THR A 247 -0.14 3.40 -11.48
C THR A 247 0.09 1.90 -11.45
N ASP A 248 0.34 1.30 -12.60
CA ASP A 248 0.70 -0.10 -12.70
C ASP A 248 1.85 -0.33 -13.66
N THR A 249 2.42 -1.54 -13.62
CA THR A 249 3.56 -1.91 -14.48
C THR A 249 3.27 -1.72 -15.97
N THR A 250 2.03 -1.95 -16.40
CA THR A 250 1.67 -1.85 -17.83
C THR A 250 1.66 -0.39 -18.28
N ALA A 251 1.00 0.48 -17.51
CA ALA A 251 1.01 1.92 -17.74
C ALA A 251 2.41 2.50 -17.60
N GLY A 252 3.16 2.09 -16.56
CA GLY A 252 4.56 2.49 -16.37
C GLY A 252 5.45 2.13 -17.55
N ASN A 253 5.33 0.93 -18.12
CA ASN A 253 6.08 0.54 -19.31
C ASN A 253 5.70 1.39 -20.54
N ARG A 254 4.41 1.73 -20.71
CA ARG A 254 3.99 2.67 -21.76
C ARG A 254 4.57 4.06 -21.54
N THR A 255 4.58 4.55 -20.30
CA THR A 255 5.19 5.85 -19.95
C THR A 255 6.69 5.85 -20.25
N ILE A 256 7.40 4.78 -19.91
CA ILE A 256 8.83 4.62 -20.23
C ILE A 256 9.06 4.68 -21.74
N ALA A 257 8.27 3.94 -22.52
CA ALA A 257 8.36 3.95 -23.97
C ALA A 257 8.07 5.35 -24.55
N ALA A 258 7.03 6.04 -24.04
CA ALA A 258 6.69 7.40 -24.44
C ALA A 258 7.80 8.41 -24.06
N ALA A 259 8.39 8.30 -22.87
CA ALA A 259 9.50 9.16 -22.45
C ALA A 259 10.74 8.99 -23.33
N ARG A 260 11.07 7.75 -23.73
CA ARG A 260 12.18 7.45 -24.65
C ARG A 260 11.91 7.97 -26.07
N ALA A 261 10.66 7.99 -26.51
CA ALA A 261 10.27 8.48 -27.83
C ALA A 261 10.08 10.01 -27.89
N HIS A 262 9.97 10.69 -26.74
CA HIS A 262 9.67 12.11 -26.68
C HIS A 262 10.95 12.95 -26.85
N PRO A 263 11.02 13.91 -27.81
CA PRO A 263 12.24 14.65 -28.14
C PRO A 263 12.94 15.28 -26.94
N ASP A 264 12.19 15.95 -26.07
CA ASP A 264 12.76 16.65 -24.91
C ASP A 264 13.03 15.77 -23.69
N LEU A 265 12.43 14.57 -23.63
CA LEU A 265 12.58 13.64 -22.49
C LEU A 265 13.61 12.56 -22.75
N ALA A 266 13.82 12.16 -24.00
CA ALA A 266 14.72 11.07 -24.39
C ALA A 266 16.13 11.26 -23.80
N ARG A 267 16.68 12.48 -23.90
CA ARG A 267 17.99 12.84 -23.35
C ARG A 267 18.14 12.64 -21.84
N HIS A 268 17.02 12.68 -21.10
CA HIS A 268 17.02 12.51 -19.64
C HIS A 268 16.90 11.03 -19.23
N VAL A 269 16.52 10.14 -20.15
CA VAL A 269 16.20 8.74 -19.85
C VAL A 269 17.01 7.71 -20.64
N GLU A 270 17.87 8.14 -21.56
CA GLU A 270 18.67 7.26 -22.43
C GLU A 270 19.53 6.25 -21.64
N GLY A 271 20.14 6.69 -20.53
CA GLY A 271 20.96 5.84 -19.66
C GLY A 271 20.19 5.01 -18.63
N ILE A 272 18.86 5.11 -18.58
CA ILE A 272 18.05 4.45 -17.55
C ILE A 272 17.62 3.07 -18.03
N SER A 273 18.09 2.03 -17.34
CA SER A 273 17.84 0.63 -17.69
C SER A 273 17.17 -0.14 -16.56
N GLU A 274 17.50 0.19 -15.31
CA GLU A 274 17.05 -0.54 -14.14
C GLU A 274 15.78 0.04 -13.51
N THR A 275 15.03 -0.82 -12.82
CA THR A 275 13.75 -0.42 -12.18
C THR A 275 13.94 0.68 -11.12
N TRP A 276 15.03 0.62 -10.34
CA TRP A 276 15.32 1.62 -9.31
C TRP A 276 15.71 2.97 -9.91
N GLU A 277 16.39 2.97 -11.07
CA GLU A 277 16.73 4.20 -11.79
C GLU A 277 15.47 4.90 -12.29
N TRP A 278 14.51 4.13 -12.83
CA TRP A 278 13.20 4.65 -13.21
C TRP A 278 12.41 5.20 -12.02
N ARG A 279 12.40 4.49 -10.87
CA ARG A 279 11.76 4.98 -9.64
C ARG A 279 12.39 6.30 -9.17
N ARG A 280 13.72 6.42 -9.22
CA ARG A 280 14.44 7.64 -8.88
C ARG A 280 14.06 8.79 -9.83
N PHE A 281 14.06 8.53 -11.14
CA PHE A 281 13.68 9.51 -12.15
C PHE A 281 12.26 10.04 -11.96
N PHE A 282 11.26 9.18 -11.75
CA PHE A 282 9.88 9.62 -11.53
C PHE A 282 9.63 10.23 -10.13
N THR A 283 10.53 10.00 -9.17
CA THR A 283 10.43 10.61 -7.84
C THR A 283 10.97 12.03 -7.85
N ALA A 284 12.09 12.26 -8.53
CA ALA A 284 12.74 13.57 -8.63
C ALA A 284 13.25 13.77 -10.07
N PRO A 285 12.37 14.07 -11.03
CA PRO A 285 12.78 14.31 -12.40
C PRO A 285 13.57 15.63 -12.51
N PRO A 286 14.46 15.77 -13.51
CA PRO A 286 15.10 17.05 -13.80
C PRO A 286 14.06 18.16 -14.02
N PRO A 287 14.29 19.41 -13.56
CA PRO A 287 13.33 20.50 -13.73
C PRO A 287 12.89 20.73 -15.17
N GLU A 288 13.78 20.52 -16.14
CA GLU A 288 13.51 20.67 -17.57
C GLU A 288 12.57 19.59 -18.11
N ALA A 289 12.53 18.42 -17.48
CA ALA A 289 11.65 17.33 -17.86
C ALA A 289 10.22 17.50 -17.30
N VAL A 290 10.05 18.28 -16.23
CA VAL A 290 8.77 18.40 -15.50
C VAL A 290 7.60 18.83 -16.39
N PRO A 291 7.67 19.89 -17.21
CA PRO A 291 6.54 20.31 -18.04
C PRO A 291 6.06 19.20 -18.99
N HIS A 292 7.01 18.50 -19.63
CA HIS A 292 6.72 17.41 -20.54
C HIS A 292 6.13 16.18 -19.82
N LEU A 293 6.63 15.87 -18.62
CA LEU A 293 6.07 14.79 -17.81
C LEU A 293 4.68 15.12 -17.29
N LEU A 294 4.39 16.38 -16.91
CA LEU A 294 3.05 16.81 -16.50
C LEU A 294 2.04 16.62 -17.63
N ASP A 295 2.40 17.02 -18.85
CA ASP A 295 1.55 16.83 -20.02
C ASP A 295 1.32 15.35 -20.31
N MET A 296 2.40 14.56 -20.30
CA MET A 296 2.38 13.12 -20.56
C MET A 296 1.54 12.34 -19.53
N LEU A 297 1.79 12.53 -18.24
CA LEU A 297 1.13 11.78 -17.15
C LEU A 297 -0.30 12.24 -16.88
N SER A 298 -0.76 13.29 -17.56
CA SER A 298 -2.14 13.79 -17.50
C SER A 298 -2.95 13.39 -18.74
N THR A 299 -2.57 12.27 -19.38
CA THR A 299 -3.28 11.64 -20.51
C THR A 299 -3.84 10.26 -20.15
N PRO A 300 -5.06 9.91 -20.60
CA PRO A 300 -5.70 8.65 -20.22
C PRO A 300 -4.94 7.40 -20.71
N GLU A 301 -4.12 7.51 -21.75
CA GLU A 301 -3.33 6.40 -22.31
C GLU A 301 -2.24 5.90 -21.34
N LEU A 302 -1.72 6.82 -20.53
CA LEU A 302 -0.58 6.60 -19.62
C LEU A 302 -0.99 6.51 -18.15
N LEU A 303 -2.28 6.64 -17.84
CA LEU A 303 -2.80 6.41 -16.50
C LEU A 303 -2.96 4.91 -16.20
N GLY A 304 -2.37 4.47 -15.09
CA GLY A 304 -2.53 3.11 -14.56
C GLY A 304 -3.70 2.95 -13.59
N CYS A 305 -4.14 4.02 -12.93
CA CYS A 305 -5.38 3.98 -12.14
C CYS A 305 -6.59 3.88 -13.09
N GLY A 306 -7.24 2.71 -13.12
CA GLY A 306 -8.42 2.49 -13.96
C GLY A 306 -9.56 3.46 -13.67
N HIS A 307 -9.76 3.84 -12.40
CA HIS A 307 -10.82 4.77 -12.02
C HIS A 307 -10.58 6.19 -12.56
N LEU A 308 -9.39 6.74 -12.38
CA LEU A 308 -9.03 8.07 -12.90
C LEU A 308 -8.98 8.09 -14.43
N LYS A 309 -8.51 6.99 -15.04
CA LYS A 309 -8.55 6.83 -16.49
C LYS A 309 -10.00 6.86 -17.01
N LEU A 310 -10.90 6.09 -16.41
CA LEU A 310 -12.30 6.04 -16.82
C LEU A 310 -13.02 7.37 -16.54
N SER A 311 -12.72 8.06 -15.43
CA SER A 311 -13.29 9.40 -15.18
C SER A 311 -12.81 10.46 -16.19
N MET A 312 -11.65 10.28 -16.83
CA MET A 312 -11.24 11.13 -17.96
C MET A 312 -11.94 10.77 -19.27
N LEU A 313 -12.10 9.47 -19.55
CA LEU A 313 -12.68 8.98 -20.80
C LEU A 313 -14.21 9.10 -20.83
N HIS A 314 -14.86 9.01 -19.67
CA HIS A 314 -16.30 8.98 -19.47
C HIS A 314 -16.73 9.99 -18.41
N ALA A 315 -16.23 11.23 -18.51
CA ALA A 315 -16.36 12.23 -17.45
C ALA A 315 -17.82 12.48 -17.00
N ASP A 316 -18.76 12.51 -17.94
CA ASP A 316 -20.18 12.72 -17.66
C ASP A 316 -20.77 11.61 -16.77
N ASP A 317 -20.41 10.35 -17.00
CA ASP A 317 -20.86 9.20 -16.18
C ASP A 317 -20.36 9.28 -14.74
N TYR A 318 -19.23 9.95 -14.54
CA TYR A 318 -18.59 10.18 -13.25
C TYR A 318 -19.05 11.49 -12.60
N GLY A 319 -19.89 12.29 -13.28
CA GLY A 319 -20.33 13.60 -12.79
C GLY A 319 -19.19 14.61 -12.65
N THR A 320 -18.19 14.51 -13.52
CA THR A 320 -17.01 15.40 -13.56
C THR A 320 -16.75 15.88 -14.99
N ARG A 321 -15.71 16.69 -15.20
CA ARG A 321 -15.24 17.07 -16.54
C ARG A 321 -13.80 16.62 -16.74
N ARG A 322 -13.46 16.22 -17.98
CA ARG A 322 -12.12 15.74 -18.33
C ARG A 322 -11.01 16.71 -17.91
N ASP A 323 -11.24 18.00 -18.11
CA ASP A 323 -10.28 19.05 -17.79
C ASP A 323 -10.05 19.21 -16.27
N LEU A 324 -11.03 18.90 -15.43
CA LEU A 324 -10.88 18.92 -13.97
C LEU A 324 -9.99 17.75 -13.52
N VAL A 325 -10.20 16.56 -14.09
CA VAL A 325 -9.35 15.39 -13.82
C VAL A 325 -7.92 15.65 -14.27
N ARG A 326 -7.73 16.24 -15.46
CA ARG A 326 -6.42 16.67 -15.95
C ARG A 326 -5.78 17.69 -15.02
N ALA A 327 -6.50 18.75 -14.62
CA ALA A 327 -5.99 19.76 -13.71
C ALA A 327 -5.54 19.14 -12.38
N PHE A 328 -6.36 18.26 -11.79
CA PHE A 328 -6.00 17.54 -10.56
C PHE A 328 -4.72 16.72 -10.70
N LEU A 329 -4.56 15.95 -11.79
CA LEU A 329 -3.35 15.16 -12.03
C LEU A 329 -2.11 16.05 -12.14
N ARG A 330 -2.21 17.16 -12.88
CA ARG A 330 -1.13 18.14 -13.02
C ARG A 330 -0.75 18.75 -11.68
N THR A 331 -1.74 19.20 -10.91
CA THR A 331 -1.54 19.74 -9.56
C THR A 331 -0.87 18.71 -8.64
N PHE A 332 -1.34 17.45 -8.66
CA PHE A 332 -0.77 16.38 -7.87
C PHE A 332 0.71 16.13 -8.18
N PHE A 333 1.05 15.95 -9.46
CA PHE A 333 2.44 15.71 -9.86
C PHE A 333 3.32 16.94 -9.65
N SER A 334 2.77 18.16 -9.80
CA SER A 334 3.48 19.40 -9.50
C SER A 334 3.83 19.48 -8.02
N ALA A 335 2.87 19.22 -7.12
CA ALA A 335 3.11 19.19 -5.67
C ALA A 335 4.16 18.13 -5.29
N ARG A 336 4.10 16.95 -5.91
CA ARG A 336 5.11 15.90 -5.71
C ARG A 336 6.51 16.35 -6.11
N TRP A 337 6.67 16.91 -7.31
CA TRP A 337 7.99 17.30 -7.83
C TRP A 337 8.48 18.65 -7.29
N SER A 338 7.64 19.43 -6.61
CA SER A 338 8.06 20.58 -5.81
C SER A 338 8.53 20.19 -4.39
N GLY A 339 8.60 18.89 -4.08
CA GLY A 339 9.17 18.37 -2.84
C GLY A 339 8.17 17.90 -1.79
N SER A 340 6.87 17.83 -2.09
CA SER A 340 5.90 17.25 -1.16
C SER A 340 6.21 15.78 -0.92
N THR A 341 6.44 15.42 0.35
CA THR A 341 6.60 14.04 0.81
C THR A 341 5.26 13.32 1.00
N GLU A 342 4.15 14.06 0.91
CA GLU A 342 2.79 13.63 1.22
C GLU A 342 1.98 13.29 -0.06
N ALA A 343 2.44 13.77 -1.23
CA ALA A 343 1.93 13.38 -2.54
C ALA A 343 2.54 12.04 -2.98
N LEU A 344 1.92 10.94 -2.56
CA LEU A 344 2.44 9.58 -2.71
C LEU A 344 2.03 8.98 -4.07
N TYR A 345 3.01 8.47 -4.85
CA TYR A 345 2.75 7.80 -6.12
C TYR A 345 3.36 6.39 -6.12
N ALA A 346 2.50 5.36 -6.21
CA ALA A 346 2.93 3.96 -6.15
C ALA A 346 2.71 3.22 -7.48
N ALA A 347 3.65 2.37 -7.88
CA ALA A 347 3.47 1.47 -9.03
C ALA A 347 3.05 0.08 -8.54
N LEU A 348 1.84 -0.35 -8.90
CA LEU A 348 1.33 -1.67 -8.56
C LEU A 348 1.83 -2.74 -9.53
N PRO A 349 2.33 -3.89 -9.04
CA PRO A 349 2.81 -4.97 -9.90
C PRO A 349 1.66 -5.84 -10.42
N GLY A 350 1.87 -6.40 -11.61
CA GLY A 350 0.99 -7.41 -12.19
C GLY A 350 -0.26 -6.86 -12.90
N GLY A 351 -1.07 -7.77 -13.44
CA GLY A 351 -2.31 -7.45 -14.14
C GLY A 351 -3.55 -7.51 -13.25
N HIS A 352 -4.65 -6.95 -13.77
CA HIS A 352 -5.98 -7.09 -13.18
C HIS A 352 -6.51 -8.51 -13.37
N VAL A 353 -6.78 -9.19 -12.26
CA VAL A 353 -7.35 -10.54 -12.24
C VAL A 353 -8.42 -10.70 -11.15
N GLU A 354 -9.03 -9.58 -10.75
CA GLU A 354 -10.03 -9.52 -9.68
C GLU A 354 -11.21 -10.44 -9.98
N GLY A 355 -11.52 -11.31 -9.02
CA GLY A 355 -12.56 -12.33 -9.11
C GLY A 355 -13.82 -12.03 -8.31
N ALA A 356 -13.75 -11.06 -7.39
CA ALA A 356 -14.87 -10.62 -6.58
C ALA A 356 -14.67 -9.19 -6.09
N VAL A 357 -15.77 -8.61 -5.62
CA VAL A 357 -15.83 -7.30 -5.01
C VAL A 357 -16.44 -7.46 -3.62
N LEU A 358 -15.71 -7.13 -2.56
CA LEU A 358 -16.20 -7.24 -1.19
C LEU A 358 -16.52 -5.86 -0.63
N ARG A 359 -17.80 -5.67 -0.28
CA ARG A 359 -18.31 -4.47 0.36
C ARG A 359 -18.46 -4.72 1.85
N VAL A 360 -17.74 -3.96 2.66
CA VAL A 360 -17.87 -4.01 4.11
C VAL A 360 -18.90 -2.98 4.56
N ARG A 361 -19.85 -3.42 5.36
CA ARG A 361 -20.83 -2.56 6.04
C ARG A 361 -20.62 -2.67 7.53
N LEU A 362 -20.57 -1.51 8.19
CA LEU A 362 -20.56 -1.39 9.64
C LEU A 362 -21.89 -0.75 10.02
N ASP A 363 -22.67 -1.43 10.86
CA ASP A 363 -24.02 -0.98 11.21
C ASP A 363 -24.03 0.00 12.41
N ASP A 364 -22.94 0.05 13.16
CA ASP A 364 -22.79 0.96 14.30
C ASP A 364 -22.33 2.36 13.86
N ALA A 365 -22.69 3.36 14.65
CA ALA A 365 -22.14 4.70 14.52
C ALA A 365 -20.61 4.65 14.67
N LEU A 366 -19.90 5.24 13.70
CA LEU A 366 -18.45 5.26 13.71
C LEU A 366 -17.96 6.54 14.38
N GLY A 367 -17.03 6.38 15.34
CA GLY A 367 -16.30 7.47 15.97
C GLY A 367 -14.79 7.28 15.81
N PRO A 368 -13.97 8.23 16.28
CA PRO A 368 -12.52 8.19 16.12
C PRO A 368 -11.84 6.93 16.68
N PHE A 369 -12.44 6.31 17.70
CA PHE A 369 -11.93 5.10 18.34
C PHE A 369 -12.52 3.80 17.80
N SER A 370 -13.48 3.87 16.86
CA SER A 370 -14.06 2.69 16.23
C SER A 370 -12.99 1.92 15.45
N GLN A 371 -12.96 0.61 15.64
CA GLN A 371 -12.03 -0.29 14.96
C GLN A 371 -12.61 -0.70 13.61
N VAL A 372 -12.11 -0.10 12.52
CA VAL A 372 -12.55 -0.42 11.17
C VAL A 372 -11.69 -1.53 10.56
N PRO A 373 -12.28 -2.52 9.88
CA PRO A 373 -11.51 -3.57 9.22
C PRO A 373 -10.88 -3.04 7.93
N LEU A 374 -9.58 -3.27 7.82
CA LEU A 374 -8.79 -3.18 6.61
C LEU A 374 -8.60 -4.60 6.10
N ILE A 375 -8.83 -4.84 4.82
CA ILE A 375 -8.79 -6.20 4.28
C ILE A 375 -7.86 -6.25 3.08
N SER A 376 -6.99 -7.25 3.06
CA SER A 376 -6.06 -7.44 1.95
C SER A 376 -6.82 -7.85 0.70
N PRO A 377 -6.60 -7.20 -0.45
CA PRO A 377 -7.28 -7.58 -1.68
C PRO A 377 -6.81 -8.93 -2.22
N SER A 378 -5.69 -9.51 -1.76
CA SER A 378 -5.18 -10.75 -2.34
C SER A 378 -5.38 -12.01 -1.48
N PRO A 379 -6.46 -12.79 -1.67
CA PRO A 379 -6.54 -14.16 -1.17
C PRO A 379 -5.56 -15.04 -1.91
N THR A 380 -4.50 -15.54 -1.27
CA THR A 380 -3.72 -16.72 -1.71
C THR A 380 -3.71 -16.94 -3.24
N GLY A 381 -3.15 -15.97 -3.98
CA GLY A 381 -3.03 -16.07 -5.43
C GLY A 381 -4.20 -15.60 -6.27
N ARG A 382 -5.08 -14.84 -5.64
CA ARG A 382 -6.34 -14.37 -6.20
C ARG A 382 -6.54 -12.95 -5.71
N ARG A 383 -7.45 -12.22 -6.35
CA ARG A 383 -7.65 -10.79 -6.07
C ARG A 383 -9.13 -10.48 -5.89
N CYS A 384 -9.45 -9.69 -4.87
CA CYS A 384 -10.72 -9.06 -4.57
C CYS A 384 -10.54 -7.55 -4.64
N SER A 385 -11.58 -6.80 -4.98
CA SER A 385 -11.59 -5.34 -4.87
C SER A 385 -12.66 -4.86 -3.88
N TRP A 386 -12.53 -3.65 -3.35
CA TRP A 386 -13.34 -3.14 -2.23
C TRP A 386 -14.04 -1.80 -2.55
N PRO A 387 -15.38 -1.71 -2.65
CA PRO A 387 -16.08 -0.43 -2.73
C PRO A 387 -16.65 -0.02 -1.37
N THR A 388 -16.62 1.28 -1.07
CA THR A 388 -17.40 1.92 -0.01
C THR A 388 -18.84 2.27 -0.47
N PRO A 389 -19.79 2.50 0.46
CA PRO A 389 -21.15 2.87 0.12
C PRO A 389 -21.26 4.27 -0.50
N ARG A 390 -21.97 4.40 -1.63
CA ARG A 390 -22.68 5.65 -1.94
C ARG A 390 -23.79 5.85 -0.92
N SER A 391 -24.00 7.10 -0.50
CA SER A 391 -25.21 7.51 0.22
C SER A 391 -26.45 7.21 -0.63
N PRO A 392 -27.62 6.95 -0.03
CA PRO A 392 -28.81 6.64 -0.80
C PRO A 392 -29.32 7.91 -1.50
N SER A 393 -29.04 8.05 -2.79
CA SER A 393 -29.72 9.04 -3.63
C SER A 393 -31.17 8.64 -3.81
N ARG A 394 -32.05 9.43 -3.18
CA ARG A 394 -33.46 9.71 -3.50
C ARG A 394 -34.23 8.61 -4.24
N ARG A 395 -35.20 8.03 -3.52
CA ARG A 395 -36.38 7.39 -4.12
C ARG A 395 -36.98 8.36 -5.15
N ALA A 396 -36.95 7.98 -6.42
CA ALA A 396 -37.85 8.55 -7.40
C ALA A 396 -39.26 8.13 -7.00
N ALA A 397 -40.08 9.13 -6.69
CA ALA A 397 -41.51 8.99 -6.64
C ALA A 397 -42.04 8.74 -8.07
N SER A 398 -43.10 7.95 -8.15
CA SER A 398 -44.29 8.08 -9.02
C SER A 398 -44.65 6.78 -9.75
N PRO A 399 -45.95 6.53 -9.99
CA PRO A 399 -47.15 6.82 -9.20
C PRO A 399 -47.59 5.64 -8.32
#